data_AF-A0A316TEK9-F1
#
_entry.id   AF-A0A316TEK9-F1
#
_cell.length_a   1.000
_cell.length_b   1.000
_cell.length_c   1.000
_cell.angle_alpha   90.00
_cell.angle_beta   90.00
_cell.angle_gamma   90.00
#
_symmetry.space_group_name_H-M   'P 1'
#
loop_
_entity.id
_entity.type
_entity.pdbx_description
1 polymer ?
#
loop_
_entity_poly.entity_id
_entity_poly.type
_entity_poly.pdbx_seq_one_letter_code
_entity_poly.pdbx_strand_id
1 'polypeptide(L)' 'MHSIHELGDLVAVRLTWTGTVAQDAGPFGAGQELTAHIAQFVRVDGGLITEIETYDCYEPFQVEK' A
#
# COMPACT_ATOMS: atom_id res chain seq x y z
N MET A 1 8.81 -1.54 -5.96
CA MET A 1 8.00 -0.88 -7.02
C MET A 1 8.24 -1.61 -8.33
N HIS A 2 7.19 -1.93 -9.07
CA HIS A 2 7.24 -2.74 -10.31
C HIS A 2 7.09 -1.89 -11.56
N SER A 3 6.11 -0.99 -11.58
CA SER A 3 5.94 -0.01 -12.66
C SER A 3 5.26 1.26 -12.16
N ILE A 4 5.49 2.35 -12.90
CA ILE A 4 4.87 3.66 -12.70
C ILE A 4 4.47 4.20 -14.07
N HIS A 5 3.27 4.75 -14.14
CA HIS A 5 2.71 5.34 -15.36
C HIS A 5 2.06 6.68 -15.01
N GLU A 6 2.38 7.71 -15.79
CA GLU A 6 1.80 9.04 -15.65
C GLU A 6 0.76 9.28 -16.77
N LEU A 7 -0.42 9.75 -16.39
CA LEU A 7 -1.55 10.03 -17.28
C LEU A 7 -2.20 11.36 -16.86
N GLY A 8 -1.66 12.48 -17.34
CA GLY A 8 -2.11 13.80 -16.94
C GLY A 8 -1.76 14.07 -15.47
N ASP A 9 -2.77 14.33 -14.64
CA ASP A 9 -2.64 14.52 -13.19
C ASP A 9 -2.65 13.20 -12.40
N LEU A 10 -2.87 12.07 -13.07
CA LEU A 10 -2.94 10.75 -12.46
C LEU A 10 -1.62 10.00 -12.57
N VAL A 11 -1.15 9.42 -11.47
CA VAL A 11 -0.03 8.48 -11.41
C VAL A 11 -0.55 7.11 -11.01
N ALA A 12 -0.37 6.11 -11.87
CA ALA A 12 -0.69 4.71 -11.58
C ALA A 12 0.60 3.94 -11.25
N VAL A 13 0.64 3.30 -10.08
CA VAL A 13 1.80 2.58 -9.57
C VAL A 13 1.42 1.14 -9.29
N ARG A 14 2.23 0.20 -9.77
CA ARG A 14 2.20 -1.21 -9.35
C ARG A 14 3.38 -1.46 -8.44
N LEU A 15 3.15 -1.95 -7.22
CA LEU A 15 4.22 -2.19 -6.24
C LEU A 15 3.91 -3.38 -5.32
N THR A 16 4.94 -3.87 -4.64
CA THR A 16 4.77 -4.68 -3.43
C THR A 16 5.12 -3.79 -2.25
N TRP A 17 4.21 -3.72 -1.28
CA TRP A 17 4.42 -3.05 -0.01
C TRP A 17 4.74 -4.09 1.06
N THR A 18 5.68 -3.77 1.94
CA THR A 18 5.92 -4.51 3.17
C THR A 18 5.90 -3.55 4.36
N GLY A 19 5.38 -4.01 5.49
CA GLY A 19 5.36 -3.23 6.72
C GLY A 19 5.48 -4.11 7.96
N THR A 20 6.31 -3.70 8.90
CA THR A 20 6.41 -4.31 10.22
C THR A 20 5.49 -3.58 11.19
N VAL A 21 4.58 -4.31 11.81
CA VAL A 21 3.64 -3.79 12.81
C VAL A 21 4.44 -3.33 14.04
N ALA A 22 4.41 -2.05 14.36
CA ALA A 22 5.25 -1.48 15.42
C ALA A 22 4.75 -1.79 16.84
N GLN A 23 3.44 -1.96 16.98
CA GLN A 23 2.74 -2.24 18.23
C GLN A 23 1.50 -3.06 17.91
N ASP A 24 1.00 -3.83 18.87
CA ASP A 24 -0.23 -4.61 18.71
C ASP A 24 -1.37 -3.72 18.18
N ALA A 25 -2.04 -4.19 17.12
CA ALA A 25 -3.06 -3.44 16.40
C ALA A 25 -4.13 -4.39 15.82
N GLY A 26 -5.30 -4.42 16.45
CA GLY A 26 -6.39 -5.31 16.05
C GLY A 26 -5.96 -6.77 16.13
N PRO A 27 -6.02 -7.55 15.03
CA PRO A 27 -5.59 -8.94 15.02
C PRO A 27 -4.07 -9.13 14.87
N PHE A 28 -3.30 -8.04 14.71
CA PHE A 28 -1.87 -8.12 14.39
C PHE A 28 -0.99 -7.82 15.61
N GLY A 29 0.05 -8.62 15.79
CA GLY A 29 1.02 -8.45 16.88
C GLY A 29 2.21 -7.57 16.49
N ALA A 30 2.83 -6.92 17.49
CA ALA A 30 4.07 -6.19 17.31
C ALA A 30 5.18 -7.09 16.72
N GLY A 31 5.91 -6.57 15.73
CA GLY A 31 6.95 -7.30 15.00
C GLY A 31 6.45 -8.15 13.84
N GLN A 32 5.13 -8.31 13.65
CA GLN A 32 4.58 -9.04 12.50
C GLN A 32 4.87 -8.28 11.19
N GLU A 33 5.40 -8.96 10.18
CA GLU A 33 5.53 -8.43 8.82
C GLU A 33 4.25 -8.70 8.01
N LEU A 34 3.78 -7.67 7.32
CA LEU A 34 2.65 -7.73 6.40
C LEU A 34 3.15 -7.44 4.98
N THR A 35 2.63 -8.17 3.99
CA THR A 35 2.92 -7.98 2.57
C THR A 35 1.63 -7.72 1.80
N ALA A 36 1.65 -6.73 0.91
CA ALA A 36 0.56 -6.46 -0.03
C ALA A 36 1.08 -6.23 -1.45
N HIS A 37 0.38 -6.80 -2.43
CA HIS A 37 0.56 -6.46 -3.84
C HIS A 37 -0.46 -5.39 -4.22
N ILE A 38 0.05 -4.21 -4.55
CA ILE A 38 -0.76 -2.98 -4.64
C ILE A 38 -0.82 -2.49 -6.10
N ALA A 39 -2.04 -2.14 -6.51
CA ALA A 39 -2.27 -1.15 -7.56
C ALA A 39 -2.72 0.15 -6.89
N GLN A 40 -1.93 1.21 -7.04
CA GLN A 40 -2.17 2.52 -6.44
C GLN A 40 -2.39 3.56 -7.52
N PHE A 41 -3.35 4.44 -7.30
CA PHE A 41 -3.69 5.56 -8.16
C PHE A 41 -3.61 6.85 -7.34
N VAL A 42 -2.79 7.80 -7.78
CA VAL A 42 -2.54 9.05 -7.06
C VAL A 42 -2.85 10.22 -7.97
N ARG A 43 -3.68 11.17 -7.53
CA ARG A 43 -3.81 12.47 -8.22
C ARG A 43 -2.86 13.49 -7.64
N VAL A 44 -2.20 14.24 -8.52
CA VAL A 44 -1.27 15.30 -8.16
C VAL A 44 -1.68 16.60 -8.83
N ASP A 45 -1.91 17.64 -8.02
CA ASP A 45 -2.18 19.00 -8.49
C ASP A 45 -1.29 19.99 -7.75
N GLY A 46 -0.72 20.96 -8.48
CA GLY A 46 0.22 21.94 -7.91
C GLY A 46 1.45 21.32 -7.21
N GLY A 47 1.84 20.09 -7.58
CA GLY A 47 2.94 19.35 -6.94
C GLY A 47 2.57 18.71 -5.60
N LEU A 48 1.29 18.70 -5.24
CA LEU A 48 0.76 18.09 -4.02
C LEU A 48 -0.15 16.91 -4.39
N ILE A 49 -0.15 15.89 -3.54
CA ILE A 49 -1.10 14.77 -3.66
C ILE A 49 -2.48 15.24 -3.20
N THR A 50 -3.48 15.11 -4.06
CA THR A 50 -4.88 15.50 -3.78
C THR A 50 -5.79 14.30 -3.54
N GLU A 51 -5.47 13.14 -4.09
CA GLU A 51 -6.21 11.89 -3.92
C GLU A 51 -5.26 10.69 -3.94
N ILE A 52 -5.55 9.69 -3.11
CA ILE A 52 -4.89 8.38 -3.13
C ILE A 52 -5.98 7.31 -3.07
N GLU A 53 -5.96 6.40 -4.04
CA GLU A 53 -6.75 5.18 -4.05
C GLU A 53 -5.82 3.98 -4.14
N THR A 54 -6.02 2.96 -3.30
CA THR A 54 -5.22 1.73 -3.31
C THR A 54 -6.11 0.50 -3.37
N TYR A 55 -5.68 -0.45 -4.18
CA TYR A 55 -6.25 -1.80 -4.28
C TYR A 55 -5.19 -2.79 -3.82
N ASP A 56 -5.38 -3.30 -2.62
CA ASP A 56 -4.36 -4.07 -1.90
C ASP A 56 -4.73 -5.54 -1.85
N CYS A 57 -3.97 -6.39 -2.54
CA CYS A 57 -4.02 -7.82 -2.34
C CYS A 57 -3.02 -8.21 -1.25
N TYR A 58 -3.49 -8.27 0.00
CA TYR A 58 -2.68 -8.76 1.12
C TYR A 58 -2.39 -10.26 0.99
N GLU A 59 -1.17 -10.65 1.33
CA GLU A 59 -0.86 -12.05 1.58
C GLU A 59 -1.60 -12.55 2.85
N PRO A 60 -1.80 -13.88 3.00
CA PRO A 60 -2.48 -14.42 4.17
C PRO A 60 -1.84 -14.00 5.49
N PHE A 61 -2.65 -13.44 6.38
CA PHE A 61 -2.18 -13.01 7.69
C PHE A 61 -1.85 -14.20 8.59
N GLN A 62 -0.67 -14.15 9.22
CA GLN A 62 -0.29 -15.07 10.29
C GLN A 62 -0.95 -14.62 11.60
N VAL A 63 -2.26 -14.81 11.71
CA VAL A 63 -3.02 -14.54 12.94
C VAL A 63 -3.07 -15.80 13.79
N GLU A 64 -2.59 -15.71 15.04
CA GLU A 64 -2.81 -16.77 16.02
C GLU A 64 -4.33 -16.90 16.27
N LYS A 65 -4.83 -18.14 16.31
CA LYS A 65 -6.24 -18.45 16.56
C LYS A 65 -6.57 -18.47 18.04
#